data_AF-A0A813JIN4-F1
#
_entry.id   AF-A0A813JIN4-F1
#
_cell.length_a   1.000
_cell.length_b   1.000
_cell.length_c   1.000
_cell.angle_alpha   90.00
_cell.angle_beta   90.00
_cell.angle_gamma   90.00
#
_symmetry.space_group_name_H-M   'P 1'
#
loop_
_entity.id
_entity.type
_entity.pdbx_description
1 polymer ?
#
loop_
_entity_poly.entity_id
_entity_poly.type
_entity_poly.pdbx_seq_one_letter_code
_entity_poly.pdbx_strand_id
1 'polypeptide(L)'
;MADYVEQHLQDMVPELDDLRRKNIFNEDEIRHVVRRRRDFEYTLQRKPGKPQDYLNYVRYEVALETLRRRKSVAMNWRKRSVSDWAGIRRIHNVLRRGAARFKGDKRLWYQHVDFCLRSGSTKTLNRVLLRAVKYHPKEIHFWLLAADRELQQGHVAAARKLILRGMRCAPKSVKLLVEFVRLEAGVAGQLLTVKSLADEEEDGGEAAAAKATADVWAPSRLLLRRGLTRLAGRPSDCAEFVVACADILQAAAVKWSQTEGFKDFAEALRQAAADRRPGALGASIEESVVAAWSEVSDSTAAAVWRVWWTQERNTGVTWTQVTAAVAACGRGAVISHIAEVLAKEMTKDGPDADESGSALLQLASAPAAAEDPDAALSLLECLSGGIGSASGKKMKAAYRELLQRSAETHPRHLRLGLLAGQELSEGGAAAAAAAAALLRRAADLGADDAAQLLLATGGAAADASSASGSTAAKGRKGTAQ
;
A
#
# COMPACT_ATOMS: atom_id res chain seq x y z
N MET A 1 43.55 21.83 17.91
CA MET A 1 42.07 21.82 18.06
C MET A 1 41.51 23.23 17.90
N ALA A 2 42.08 24.22 18.60
CA ALA A 2 41.71 25.63 18.45
C ALA A 2 41.94 26.15 17.02
N ASP A 3 43.11 25.90 16.43
CA ASP A 3 43.47 26.41 15.09
C ASP A 3 42.50 25.97 13.98
N TYR A 4 41.97 24.73 14.08
CA TYR A 4 40.99 24.23 13.14
C TYR A 4 39.64 24.95 13.29
N VAL A 5 39.21 25.22 14.52
CA VAL A 5 37.99 25.99 14.80
C VAL A 5 38.14 27.43 14.31
N GLU A 6 39.31 28.04 14.53
CA GLU A 6 39.62 29.40 14.06
C GLU A 6 39.60 29.49 12.54
N GLN A 7 40.17 28.52 11.82
CA GLN A 7 40.09 28.46 10.37
C GLN A 7 38.64 28.37 9.87
N HIS A 8 37.80 27.53 10.49
CA HIS A 8 36.37 27.47 10.13
C HIS A 8 35.65 28.78 10.39
N LEU A 9 35.99 29.49 11.48
CA LEU A 9 35.41 30.79 11.80
C LEU A 9 35.85 31.87 10.79
N GLN A 10 37.11 31.85 10.35
CA GLN A 10 37.63 32.74 9.31
C GLN A 10 36.90 32.56 7.98
N ASP A 11 36.62 31.32 7.57
CA ASP A 11 35.82 31.02 6.38
C ASP A 11 34.40 31.62 6.43
N MET A 12 33.89 31.93 7.64
CA MET A 12 32.56 32.55 7.83
C MET A 12 32.59 34.07 7.84
N VAL A 13 33.75 34.72 7.86
CA VAL A 13 33.82 36.19 7.94
C VAL A 13 33.18 36.87 6.72
N PRO A 14 33.46 36.46 5.47
CA PRO A 14 32.92 37.15 4.29
C PRO A 14 31.39 37.15 4.21
N GLU A 15 30.74 36.08 4.66
CA GLU A 15 29.28 36.00 4.68
C GLU A 15 28.64 36.87 5.77
N LEU A 16 29.30 37.00 6.94
CA LEU A 16 28.80 37.81 8.04
C LEU A 16 28.99 39.29 7.75
N ASP A 17 30.10 39.66 7.09
CA ASP A 17 30.31 41.02 6.60
C ASP A 17 29.28 41.43 5.55
N ASP A 18 28.93 40.52 4.64
CA ASP A 18 27.88 40.77 3.65
C ASP A 18 26.50 40.93 4.32
N LEU A 19 26.18 40.11 5.34
CA LEU A 19 24.95 40.24 6.12
C LEU A 19 24.89 41.56 6.90
N ARG A 20 26.03 42.02 7.43
CA ARG A 20 26.18 43.34 8.08
C ARG A 20 25.95 44.47 7.08
N ARG A 21 26.64 44.44 5.93
CA ARG A 21 26.52 45.48 4.88
C ARG A 21 25.09 45.63 4.36
N LYS A 22 24.34 44.52 4.29
CA LYS A 22 22.93 44.52 3.89
C LYS A 22 21.96 44.93 5.01
N ASN A 23 22.45 45.20 6.22
CA ASN A 23 21.64 45.49 7.42
C ASN A 23 20.54 44.45 7.67
N ILE A 24 20.76 43.18 7.27
CA ILE A 24 19.83 42.08 7.54
C ILE A 24 19.93 41.66 9.01
N PHE A 25 21.15 41.73 9.57
CA PHE A 25 21.41 41.47 10.97
C PHE A 25 22.16 42.64 11.59
N ASN A 26 21.82 42.95 12.84
CA ASN A 26 22.54 43.94 13.63
C ASN A 26 23.90 43.41 14.10
N GLU A 27 24.81 44.28 14.48
CA GLU A 27 26.13 43.86 14.98
C GLU A 27 26.05 42.98 16.23
N ASP A 28 25.09 43.24 17.12
CA ASP A 28 24.85 42.40 18.31
C ASP A 28 24.34 41.01 17.93
N GLU A 29 23.43 40.93 16.94
CA GLU A 29 22.91 39.66 16.43
C GLU A 29 24.04 38.86 15.75
N ILE A 30 24.92 39.52 14.99
CA ILE A 30 26.09 38.89 14.37
C ILE A 30 27.06 38.37 15.44
N ARG A 31 27.35 39.16 16.48
CA ARG A 31 28.16 38.70 17.62
C ARG A 31 27.56 37.48 18.29
N HIS A 32 26.23 37.44 18.44
CA HIS A 32 25.53 36.25 18.95
C HIS A 32 25.69 35.04 18.02
N VAL A 33 25.51 35.21 16.71
CA VAL A 33 25.67 34.14 15.71
C VAL A 33 27.09 33.59 15.72
N VAL A 34 28.11 34.45 15.79
CA VAL A 34 29.52 34.05 15.87
C VAL A 34 29.79 33.24 17.15
N ARG A 35 29.29 33.70 18.30
CA ARG A 35 29.42 32.97 19.58
C ARG A 35 28.79 31.58 19.47
N ARG A 36 27.55 31.48 19.01
CA ARG A 36 26.84 30.19 18.87
C ARG A 36 27.54 29.24 17.91
N ARG A 37 28.01 29.73 16.76
CA ARG A 37 28.76 28.92 15.79
C ARG A 37 30.09 28.43 16.35
N ARG A 38 30.80 29.29 17.09
CA ARG A 38 32.03 28.90 17.80
C ARG A 38 31.75 27.76 18.78
N ASP A 39 30.70 27.86 19.60
CA ASP A 39 30.31 26.83 20.56
C ASP A 39 30.01 25.49 19.85
N PHE A 40 29.30 25.54 18.72
CA PHE A 40 29.04 24.34 17.91
C PHE A 40 30.33 23.75 17.33
N GLU A 41 31.22 24.55 16.75
CA GLU A 41 32.48 24.04 16.20
C GLU A 41 33.36 23.41 17.29
N TYR A 42 33.45 23.99 18.48
CA TYR A 42 34.12 23.34 19.62
C TYR A 42 33.44 22.03 20.04
N THR A 43 32.11 22.02 20.10
CA THR A 43 31.34 20.81 20.44
C THR A 43 31.60 19.68 19.44
N LEU A 44 31.67 20.00 18.14
CA LEU A 44 31.95 19.02 17.09
C LEU A 44 33.39 18.49 17.13
N GLN A 45 34.35 19.32 17.55
CA GLN A 45 35.75 18.91 17.69
C GLN A 45 36.01 18.08 18.96
N ARG A 46 35.10 18.10 19.94
CA ARG A 46 35.23 17.30 21.15
C ARG A 46 35.36 15.80 20.83
N LYS A 47 36.18 15.10 21.62
CA LYS A 47 36.31 13.64 21.61
C LYS A 47 35.78 13.07 22.93
N PRO A 48 34.89 12.05 22.92
CA PRO A 48 34.18 11.50 21.76
C PRO A 48 33.11 12.46 21.23
N GLY A 49 32.93 12.52 19.91
CA GLY A 49 31.87 13.30 19.27
C GLY A 49 30.58 12.49 19.17
N LYS A 50 29.40 13.14 19.22
CA LYS A 50 28.10 12.48 19.04
C LYS A 50 27.46 12.86 17.69
N PRO A 51 26.76 11.94 17.01
CA PRO A 51 26.00 12.27 15.79
C PRO A 51 24.96 13.38 16.03
N GLN A 52 24.33 13.37 17.22
CA GLN A 52 23.33 14.37 17.62
C GLN A 52 23.86 15.80 17.61
N ASP A 53 25.14 16.02 17.90
CA ASP A 53 25.75 17.35 17.90
C ASP A 53 25.73 17.98 16.49
N TYR A 54 25.95 17.16 15.45
CA TYR A 54 25.82 17.59 14.05
C TYR A 54 24.37 17.92 13.71
N LEU A 55 23.40 17.12 14.18
CA LEU A 55 21.98 17.36 13.91
C LEU A 55 21.50 18.65 14.59
N ASN A 56 21.94 18.90 15.83
CA ASN A 56 21.62 20.13 16.56
C ASN A 56 22.20 21.36 15.87
N TYR A 57 23.42 21.27 15.36
CA TYR A 57 24.01 22.36 14.59
C TYR A 57 23.26 22.61 13.28
N VAL A 58 22.87 21.55 12.56
CA VAL A 58 22.05 21.66 11.34
C VAL A 58 20.70 22.29 11.63
N ARG A 59 20.03 21.91 12.72
CA ARG A 59 18.76 22.54 13.15
C ARG A 59 18.93 24.04 13.38
N TYR A 60 20.01 24.44 14.06
CA TYR A 60 20.33 25.85 14.27
C TYR A 60 20.59 26.59 12.95
N GLU A 61 21.42 26.05 12.06
CA GLU A 61 21.73 26.70 10.77
C GLU A 61 20.50 26.77 9.85
N VAL A 62 19.63 25.75 9.85
CA VAL A 62 18.35 25.80 9.12
C VAL A 62 17.46 26.91 9.69
N ALA A 63 17.35 27.02 11.02
CA ALA A 63 16.58 28.10 11.64
C ALA A 63 17.14 29.49 11.29
N LEU A 64 18.47 29.65 11.34
CA LEU A 64 19.14 30.89 10.96
C LEU A 64 18.90 31.25 9.48
N GLU A 65 18.98 30.27 8.60
CA GLU A 65 18.69 30.42 7.17
C GLU A 65 17.22 30.82 6.92
N THR A 66 16.26 30.26 7.67
CA THR A 66 14.86 30.69 7.59
C THR A 66 14.65 32.13 8.08
N LEU A 67 15.33 32.52 9.16
CA LEU A 67 15.28 33.89 9.67
C LEU A 67 15.87 34.88 8.65
N ARG A 68 17.03 34.55 8.08
CA ARG A 68 17.66 35.35 7.02
C ARG A 68 16.73 35.49 5.81
N ARG A 69 16.08 34.40 5.35
CA ARG A 69 15.12 34.47 4.24
C ARG A 69 13.94 35.40 4.55
N ARG A 70 13.36 35.32 5.75
CA ARG A 70 12.27 36.22 6.18
C ARG A 70 12.70 37.69 6.20
N LYS A 71 13.85 37.99 6.82
CA LYS A 71 14.39 39.36 6.88
C LYS A 71 14.81 39.90 5.50
N SER A 72 15.37 39.04 4.64
CA SER A 72 15.76 39.42 3.27
C SER A 72 14.56 39.80 2.41
N VAL A 73 13.45 39.07 2.53
CA VAL A 73 12.18 39.41 1.88
C VAL A 73 11.64 40.76 2.38
N ALA A 74 11.67 41.00 3.70
CA ALA A 74 11.21 42.27 4.26
C ALA A 74 12.03 43.49 3.77
N MET A 75 13.34 43.29 3.56
CA MET A 75 14.26 44.35 3.12
C MET A 75 14.33 44.51 1.58
N ASN A 76 13.60 43.71 0.80
CA ASN A 76 13.51 43.80 -0.67
C ASN A 76 14.86 43.85 -1.42
N TRP A 77 15.86 43.11 -0.95
CA TRP A 77 17.16 43.02 -1.62
C TRP A 77 17.08 42.24 -2.94
N ARG A 78 17.40 42.89 -4.07
CA ARG A 78 17.28 42.31 -5.42
C ARG A 78 18.55 41.65 -5.96
N LYS A 79 19.73 42.01 -5.43
CA LYS A 79 21.02 41.49 -5.90
C LYS A 79 21.43 40.26 -5.09
N ARG A 80 21.70 39.16 -5.79
CA ARG A 80 22.26 37.94 -5.18
C ARG A 80 23.70 38.20 -4.73
N SER A 81 24.00 37.91 -3.48
CA SER A 81 25.33 38.05 -2.89
C SER A 81 25.83 36.73 -2.29
N VAL A 82 27.03 36.76 -1.70
CA VAL A 82 27.67 35.63 -1.02
C VAL A 82 26.80 35.07 0.09
N SER A 83 26.15 35.95 0.87
CA SER A 83 25.24 35.55 1.95
C SER A 83 24.12 34.60 1.50
N ASP A 84 23.66 34.68 0.25
CA ASP A 84 22.48 33.96 -0.24
C ASP A 84 22.70 32.46 -0.36
N TRP A 85 23.90 32.03 -0.73
CA TRP A 85 24.26 30.62 -0.90
C TRP A 85 25.17 30.07 0.21
N ALA A 86 25.81 30.94 1.00
CA ALA A 86 26.74 30.53 2.05
C ALA A 86 26.08 29.70 3.15
N GLY A 87 24.87 30.09 3.61
CA GLY A 87 24.11 29.32 4.61
C GLY A 87 23.79 27.89 4.17
N ILE A 88 23.28 27.74 2.94
CA ILE A 88 22.99 26.42 2.34
C ILE A 88 24.28 25.59 2.21
N ARG A 89 25.38 26.21 1.76
CA ARG A 89 26.69 25.55 1.65
C ARG A 89 27.20 25.08 3.01
N ARG A 90 27.01 25.87 4.08
CA ARG A 90 27.40 25.47 5.44
C ARG A 90 26.62 24.25 5.89
N ILE A 91 25.30 24.22 5.72
CA ILE A 91 24.48 23.08 6.11
C ILE A 91 24.96 21.80 5.39
N HIS A 92 25.22 21.87 4.08
CA HIS A 92 25.80 20.75 3.34
C HIS A 92 27.18 20.34 3.87
N ASN A 93 28.04 21.29 4.24
CA ASN A 93 29.36 20.98 4.78
C ASN A 93 29.28 20.31 6.15
N VAL A 94 28.39 20.76 7.04
CA VAL A 94 28.16 20.15 8.36
C VAL A 94 27.65 18.72 8.21
N LEU A 95 26.61 18.52 7.39
CA LEU A 95 26.05 17.19 7.12
C LEU A 95 27.06 16.26 6.44
N ARG A 96 27.90 16.79 5.52
CA ARG A 96 28.97 16.03 4.89
C ARG A 96 30.05 15.62 5.89
N ARG A 97 30.49 16.53 6.77
CA ARG A 97 31.46 16.24 7.84
C ARG A 97 30.91 15.18 8.79
N GLY A 98 29.65 15.34 9.21
CA GLY A 98 28.97 14.39 10.09
C GLY A 98 28.85 13.01 9.44
N ALA A 99 28.41 12.93 8.18
CA ALA A 99 28.26 11.67 7.45
C ALA A 99 29.61 10.97 7.16
N ALA A 100 30.69 11.75 7.01
CA ALA A 100 32.04 11.21 6.85
C ALA A 100 32.60 10.61 8.16
N ARG A 101 32.29 11.24 9.30
CA ARG A 101 32.71 10.76 10.63
C ARG A 101 31.85 9.60 11.13
N PHE A 102 30.53 9.71 10.98
CA PHE A 102 29.55 8.72 11.44
C PHE A 102 28.89 8.02 10.26
N LYS A 103 29.69 7.22 9.54
CA LYS A 103 29.22 6.51 8.33
C LYS A 103 28.04 5.57 8.63
N GLY A 104 28.01 4.96 9.81
CA GLY A 104 26.99 3.98 10.23
C GLY A 104 25.63 4.58 10.64
N ASP A 105 25.54 5.88 10.92
CA ASP A 105 24.27 6.47 11.35
C ASP A 105 23.39 6.82 10.15
N LYS A 106 22.35 6.01 9.93
CA LYS A 106 21.37 6.20 8.84
C LYS A 106 20.62 7.54 8.95
N ARG A 107 20.36 8.02 10.17
CA ARG A 107 19.57 9.25 10.40
C ARG A 107 20.26 10.45 9.78
N LEU A 108 21.58 10.52 9.89
CA LEU A 108 22.38 11.60 9.32
C LEU A 108 22.32 11.62 7.78
N TRP A 109 22.33 10.44 7.17
CA TRP A 109 22.19 10.30 5.72
C TRP A 109 20.79 10.72 5.26
N TYR A 110 19.73 10.28 5.93
CA TYR A 110 18.36 10.69 5.62
C TYR A 110 18.18 12.21 5.74
N GLN A 111 18.65 12.83 6.83
CA GLN A 111 18.57 14.29 6.98
C GLN A 111 19.36 15.03 5.89
N HIS A 112 20.49 14.49 5.44
CA HIS A 112 21.23 15.07 4.32
C HIS A 112 20.46 14.94 3.01
N VAL A 113 19.85 13.79 2.74
CA VAL A 113 18.99 13.57 1.57
C VAL A 113 17.79 14.53 1.61
N ASP A 114 17.08 14.61 2.73
CA ASP A 114 15.93 15.52 2.92
C ASP A 114 16.31 16.98 2.70
N PHE A 115 17.47 17.40 3.23
CA PHE A 115 17.95 18.76 3.02
C PHE A 115 18.30 19.01 1.55
N CYS A 116 18.96 18.08 0.88
CA CYS A 116 19.26 18.16 -0.55
C CYS A 116 17.98 18.25 -1.41
N LEU A 117 16.93 17.51 -1.03
CA LEU A 117 15.63 17.55 -1.71
C LEU A 117 14.96 18.92 -1.53
N ARG A 118 14.94 19.46 -0.30
CA ARG A 118 14.39 20.78 0.01
C ARG A 118 15.19 21.93 -0.62
N SER A 119 16.50 21.77 -0.75
CA SER A 119 17.38 22.79 -1.34
C SER A 119 17.43 22.75 -2.86
N GLY A 120 16.83 21.74 -3.50
CA GLY A 120 16.87 21.54 -4.95
C GLY A 120 18.26 21.23 -5.51
N SER A 121 19.21 20.85 -4.65
CA SER A 121 20.60 20.65 -5.05
C SER A 121 20.82 19.24 -5.63
N THR A 122 20.43 19.04 -6.89
CA THR A 122 20.44 17.74 -7.59
C THR A 122 21.83 17.10 -7.67
N LYS A 123 22.86 17.85 -8.08
CA LYS A 123 24.24 17.33 -8.21
C LYS A 123 24.84 16.89 -6.89
N THR A 124 24.49 17.53 -5.78
CA THR A 124 24.95 17.11 -4.45
C THR A 124 24.13 15.94 -3.93
N LEU A 125 22.82 15.91 -4.21
CA LEU A 125 21.94 14.79 -3.88
C LEU A 125 22.46 13.48 -4.47
N ASN A 126 22.74 13.42 -5.78
CA ASN A 126 23.23 12.19 -6.42
C ASN A 126 24.56 11.74 -5.79
N ARG A 127 25.49 12.68 -5.51
CA ARG A 127 26.75 12.37 -4.82
C ARG A 127 26.54 11.83 -3.41
N VAL A 128 25.57 12.36 -2.67
CA VAL A 128 25.22 11.89 -1.31
C VAL A 128 24.58 10.51 -1.38
N LEU A 129 23.63 10.29 -2.29
CA LEU A 129 22.95 9.00 -2.47
C LEU A 129 23.93 7.89 -2.87
N LEU A 130 24.83 8.13 -3.83
CA LEU A 130 25.86 7.15 -4.22
C LEU A 130 26.80 6.79 -3.06
N ARG A 131 27.12 7.77 -2.20
CA ARG A 131 27.91 7.50 -0.98
C ARG A 131 27.09 6.76 0.08
N ALA A 132 25.83 7.14 0.28
CA ALA A 132 24.93 6.49 1.23
C ALA A 132 24.75 5.01 0.89
N VAL A 133 24.50 4.71 -0.38
CA VAL A 133 24.40 3.35 -0.92
C VAL A 133 25.67 2.53 -0.69
N LYS A 134 26.85 3.15 -0.86
CA LYS A 134 28.14 2.47 -0.61
C LYS A 134 28.30 2.06 0.85
N TYR A 135 27.87 2.89 1.80
CA TYR A 135 27.99 2.61 3.23
C TYR A 135 26.83 1.78 3.79
N HIS A 136 25.64 1.88 3.19
CA HIS A 136 24.41 1.22 3.62
C HIS A 136 23.79 0.36 2.51
N PRO A 137 24.49 -0.68 2.00
CA PRO A 137 24.00 -1.47 0.87
C PRO A 137 22.74 -2.28 1.18
N LYS A 138 22.49 -2.59 2.47
CA LYS A 138 21.30 -3.32 2.94
C LYS A 138 20.05 -2.43 2.99
N GLU A 139 20.21 -1.11 3.01
CA GLU A 139 19.10 -0.18 3.15
C GLU A 139 18.47 0.08 1.78
N ILE A 140 17.30 -0.49 1.55
CA ILE A 140 16.60 -0.47 0.25
C ILE A 140 16.18 0.95 -0.14
N HIS A 141 15.77 1.78 0.81
CA HIS A 141 15.26 3.13 0.54
C HIS A 141 16.29 4.03 -0.17
N PHE A 142 17.58 3.92 0.14
CA PHE A 142 18.61 4.70 -0.56
C PHE A 142 18.75 4.30 -2.04
N TRP A 143 18.59 3.02 -2.36
CA TRP A 143 18.58 2.54 -3.74
C TRP A 143 17.37 3.06 -4.51
N LEU A 144 16.19 3.02 -3.89
CA LEU A 144 14.95 3.53 -4.48
C LEU A 144 15.01 5.03 -4.74
N LEU A 145 15.44 5.81 -3.75
CA LEU A 145 15.62 7.25 -3.89
C LEU A 145 16.67 7.58 -4.97
N ALA A 146 17.77 6.82 -5.06
CA ALA A 146 18.75 7.02 -6.12
C ALA A 146 18.19 6.73 -7.51
N ALA A 147 17.42 5.65 -7.67
CA ALA A 147 16.78 5.30 -8.94
C ALA A 147 15.72 6.35 -9.35
N ASP A 148 14.84 6.75 -8.43
CA ASP A 148 13.82 7.79 -8.64
C ASP A 148 14.44 9.11 -9.12
N ARG A 149 15.57 9.53 -8.52
CA ARG A 149 16.23 10.77 -8.93
C ARG A 149 16.84 10.70 -10.33
N GLU A 150 17.44 9.58 -10.70
CA GLU A 150 17.95 9.39 -12.06
C GLU A 150 16.80 9.31 -13.08
N LEU A 151 15.64 8.73 -12.71
CA LEU A 151 14.44 8.73 -13.55
C LEU A 151 13.87 10.13 -13.76
N GLN A 152 13.79 10.95 -12.70
CA GLN A 152 13.37 12.35 -12.79
C GLN A 152 14.29 13.19 -13.70
N GLN A 153 15.56 12.78 -13.84
CA GLN A 153 16.53 13.41 -14.75
C GLN A 153 16.47 12.84 -16.18
N GLY A 154 15.61 11.86 -16.44
CA GLY A 154 15.50 11.17 -17.74
C GLY A 154 16.59 10.11 -17.99
N HIS A 155 17.42 9.80 -16.99
CA HIS A 155 18.54 8.87 -17.13
C HIS A 155 18.13 7.42 -16.84
N VAL A 156 17.27 6.86 -17.71
CA VAL A 156 16.72 5.49 -17.56
C VAL A 156 17.81 4.42 -17.43
N ALA A 157 18.85 4.50 -18.26
CA ALA A 157 19.94 3.52 -18.24
C ALA A 157 20.75 3.56 -16.92
N ALA A 158 20.89 4.74 -16.32
CA ALA A 158 21.55 4.89 -15.02
C ALA A 158 20.68 4.32 -13.90
N ALA A 159 19.37 4.62 -13.92
CA ALA A 159 18.39 4.06 -12.99
C ALA A 159 18.38 2.52 -13.03
N ARG A 160 18.32 1.92 -14.23
CA ARG A 160 18.42 0.46 -14.43
C ARG A 160 19.69 -0.12 -13.81
N LYS A 161 20.85 0.52 -14.04
CA LYS A 161 22.13 0.08 -13.44
C LYS A 161 22.12 0.17 -11.91
N LEU A 162 21.50 1.20 -11.33
CA LEU A 162 21.39 1.36 -9.88
C LEU A 162 20.49 0.30 -9.25
N ILE A 163 19.31 0.06 -9.82
CA ILE A 163 18.39 -0.98 -9.33
C ILE A 163 19.05 -2.36 -9.43
N LEU A 164 19.69 -2.68 -10.56
CA LEU A 164 20.42 -3.94 -10.72
C LEU A 164 21.55 -4.12 -9.70
N ARG A 165 22.26 -3.05 -9.33
CA ARG A 165 23.25 -3.09 -8.25
C ARG A 165 22.58 -3.32 -6.89
N GLY A 166 21.48 -2.62 -6.61
CA GLY A 166 20.68 -2.82 -5.40
C GLY A 166 20.17 -4.25 -5.25
N MET A 167 19.71 -4.86 -6.35
CA MET A 167 19.26 -6.26 -6.39
C MET A 167 20.39 -7.27 -6.17
N ARG A 168 21.66 -6.92 -6.41
CA ARG A 168 22.80 -7.78 -6.03
C ARG A 168 23.05 -7.71 -4.53
N CYS A 169 22.83 -6.56 -3.90
CA CYS A 169 22.98 -6.37 -2.45
C CYS A 169 21.79 -6.94 -1.65
N ALA A 170 20.58 -6.75 -2.15
CA ALA A 170 19.33 -7.19 -1.51
C ALA A 170 18.43 -7.94 -2.51
N PRO A 171 18.76 -9.19 -2.86
CA PRO A 171 18.06 -9.95 -3.91
C PRO A 171 16.63 -10.36 -3.54
N LYS A 172 16.31 -10.44 -2.24
CA LYS A 172 15.00 -10.85 -1.71
C LYS A 172 14.05 -9.67 -1.44
N SER A 173 14.43 -8.45 -1.81
CA SER A 173 13.63 -7.26 -1.52
C SER A 173 12.51 -7.10 -2.55
N VAL A 174 11.26 -7.32 -2.14
CA VAL A 174 10.06 -7.10 -2.97
C VAL A 174 10.03 -5.68 -3.55
N LYS A 175 10.25 -4.66 -2.71
CA LYS A 175 10.22 -3.25 -3.12
C LYS A 175 11.15 -2.93 -4.29
N LEU A 176 12.33 -3.55 -4.35
CA LEU A 176 13.29 -3.33 -5.45
C LEU A 176 12.83 -4.04 -6.73
N LEU A 177 12.26 -5.24 -6.61
CA LEU A 177 11.74 -6.00 -7.73
C LEU A 177 10.55 -5.29 -8.36
N VAL A 178 9.61 -4.81 -7.54
CA VAL A 178 8.43 -4.05 -7.99
C VAL A 178 8.85 -2.78 -8.73
N GLU A 179 9.76 -2.00 -8.15
CA GLU A 179 10.23 -0.77 -8.79
C GLU A 179 11.00 -1.04 -10.08
N PHE A 180 11.65 -2.20 -10.19
CA PHE A 180 12.28 -2.58 -11.45
C PHE A 180 11.26 -2.93 -12.54
N VAL A 181 10.22 -3.70 -12.19
CA VAL A 181 9.13 -4.02 -13.12
C VAL A 181 8.38 -2.75 -13.53
N ARG A 182 8.15 -1.82 -12.59
CA ARG A 182 7.56 -0.50 -12.87
C ARG A 182 8.40 0.31 -13.86
N LEU A 183 9.73 0.33 -13.66
CA LEU A 183 10.66 0.99 -14.59
C LEU A 183 10.58 0.37 -15.99
N GLU A 184 10.69 -0.95 -16.11
CA GLU A 184 10.68 -1.62 -17.42
C GLU A 184 9.32 -1.51 -18.12
N ALA A 185 8.21 -1.59 -17.38
CA ALA A 185 6.87 -1.34 -17.92
C ALA A 185 6.71 0.11 -18.42
N GLY A 186 7.27 1.09 -17.69
CA GLY A 186 7.29 2.49 -18.12
C GLY A 186 8.11 2.70 -19.39
N VAL A 187 9.29 2.06 -19.49
CA VAL A 187 10.13 2.09 -20.70
C VAL A 187 9.42 1.42 -21.86
N ALA A 188 8.74 0.30 -21.61
CA ALA A 188 7.95 -0.38 -22.64
C ALA A 188 6.85 0.53 -23.20
N GLY A 189 6.12 1.22 -22.30
CA GLY A 189 5.13 2.21 -22.70
C GLY A 189 5.73 3.36 -23.53
N GLN A 190 6.89 3.91 -23.14
CA GLN A 190 7.56 4.96 -23.90
C GLN A 190 8.00 4.49 -25.30
N LEU A 191 8.56 3.28 -25.41
CA LEU A 191 8.96 2.71 -26.69
C LEU A 191 7.74 2.48 -27.60
N LEU A 192 6.62 2.04 -27.04
CA LEU A 192 5.38 1.87 -27.81
C LEU A 192 4.79 3.21 -28.25
N THR A 193 4.85 4.28 -27.43
CA THR A 193 4.44 5.62 -27.87
C THR A 193 5.31 6.14 -29.01
N VAL A 194 6.62 5.88 -28.97
CA VAL A 194 7.52 6.28 -30.06
C VAL A 194 7.21 5.49 -31.33
N LYS A 195 6.91 4.18 -31.21
CA LYS A 195 6.48 3.37 -32.35
C LYS A 195 5.18 3.88 -32.95
N SER A 196 4.15 4.13 -32.14
CA SER A 196 2.86 4.62 -32.66
C SER A 196 2.98 5.99 -33.35
N LEU A 197 3.86 6.87 -32.86
CA LEU A 197 4.14 8.16 -33.51
C LEU A 197 4.97 7.99 -34.80
N ALA A 198 5.92 7.06 -34.83
CA ALA A 198 6.68 6.76 -36.04
C ALA A 198 5.79 6.14 -37.12
N ASP A 199 4.83 5.28 -36.75
CA ASP A 199 3.85 4.71 -37.67
C ASP A 199 2.90 5.78 -38.25
N GLU A 200 2.73 6.92 -37.57
CA GLU A 200 2.01 8.10 -38.10
C GLU A 200 2.88 8.98 -39.02
N GLU A 201 4.21 8.93 -38.89
CA GLU A 201 5.17 9.77 -39.64
C GLU A 201 5.79 9.06 -40.86
N GLU A 202 5.89 7.72 -40.88
CA GLU A 202 6.55 6.95 -41.94
C GLU A 202 5.61 6.04 -42.75
N ASP A 203 5.02 6.62 -43.80
CA ASP A 203 4.74 5.94 -45.08
C ASP A 203 6.06 5.74 -45.88
N GLY A 204 7.20 5.50 -45.19
CA GLY A 204 8.51 5.35 -45.83
C GLY A 204 9.69 5.27 -44.86
N GLY A 205 10.10 4.04 -44.48
CA GLY A 205 11.34 3.85 -43.71
C GLY A 205 11.61 2.43 -43.17
N GLU A 206 11.91 1.46 -44.03
CA GLU A 206 12.22 0.05 -43.66
C GLU A 206 13.41 -0.17 -42.69
N ALA A 207 14.14 0.89 -42.29
CA ALA A 207 15.31 0.78 -41.42
C ALA A 207 14.98 0.72 -39.91
N ALA A 208 13.81 1.21 -39.46
CA ALA A 208 13.40 1.17 -38.05
C ALA A 208 12.82 -0.19 -37.63
N ALA A 209 12.29 -0.96 -38.58
CA ALA A 209 11.62 -2.25 -38.36
C ALA A 209 12.56 -3.35 -37.82
N ALA A 210 13.85 -3.33 -38.17
CA ALA A 210 14.81 -4.36 -37.73
C ALA A 210 15.17 -4.30 -36.23
N LYS A 211 14.95 -3.17 -35.56
CA LYS A 211 15.00 -3.06 -34.09
C LYS A 211 13.63 -3.27 -33.42
N ALA A 212 12.56 -3.33 -34.21
CA ALA A 212 11.18 -3.40 -33.73
C ALA A 212 10.72 -4.82 -33.35
N THR A 213 11.44 -5.87 -33.77
CA THR A 213 11.15 -7.29 -33.48
C THR A 213 11.56 -7.76 -32.09
N ALA A 214 12.25 -6.93 -31.30
CA ALA A 214 12.49 -7.25 -29.90
C ALA A 214 11.21 -6.97 -29.11
N ASP A 215 10.60 -8.03 -28.57
CA ASP A 215 9.49 -7.98 -27.61
C ASP A 215 9.74 -6.87 -26.56
N VAL A 216 9.02 -5.76 -26.69
CA VAL A 216 9.21 -4.57 -25.85
C VAL A 216 8.98 -4.90 -24.36
N TRP A 217 8.09 -5.86 -24.10
CA TRP A 217 7.72 -6.35 -22.77
C TRP A 217 8.58 -7.51 -22.25
N ALA A 218 9.48 -8.08 -23.06
CA ALA A 218 10.31 -9.22 -22.65
C ALA A 218 11.14 -8.97 -21.36
N PRO A 219 11.74 -7.79 -21.15
CA PRO A 219 12.43 -7.50 -19.89
C PRO A 219 11.52 -7.63 -18.67
N SER A 220 10.31 -7.06 -18.72
CA SER A 220 9.33 -7.14 -17.62
C SER A 220 8.97 -8.59 -17.31
N ARG A 221 8.71 -9.41 -18.33
CA ARG A 221 8.38 -10.85 -18.18
C ARG A 221 9.53 -11.64 -17.55
N LEU A 222 10.76 -11.39 -17.98
CA LEU A 222 11.95 -12.02 -17.41
C LEU A 222 12.10 -11.65 -15.92
N LEU A 223 11.82 -10.40 -15.56
CA LEU A 223 11.88 -9.92 -14.19
C LEU A 223 10.81 -10.52 -13.30
N LEU A 224 9.59 -10.71 -13.81
CA LEU A 224 8.54 -11.45 -13.12
C LEU A 224 9.01 -12.86 -12.79
N ARG A 225 9.43 -13.64 -13.80
CA ARG A 225 9.92 -15.02 -13.61
C ARG A 225 11.11 -15.09 -12.64
N ARG A 226 12.07 -14.17 -12.76
CA ARG A 226 13.24 -14.10 -11.88
C ARG A 226 12.91 -13.62 -10.46
N GLY A 227 11.93 -12.74 -10.31
CA GLY A 227 11.43 -12.30 -9.00
C GLY A 227 10.79 -13.46 -8.26
N LEU A 228 9.94 -14.22 -8.95
CA LEU A 228 9.25 -15.38 -8.40
C LEU A 228 10.23 -16.49 -7.97
N THR A 229 11.26 -16.80 -8.76
CA THR A 229 12.28 -17.78 -8.35
C THR A 229 13.10 -17.34 -7.15
N ARG A 230 13.38 -16.03 -7.01
CA ARG A 230 14.12 -15.48 -5.86
C ARG A 230 13.30 -15.43 -4.57
N LEU A 231 11.98 -15.29 -4.69
CA LEU A 231 11.06 -15.15 -3.56
C LEU A 231 10.42 -16.48 -3.15
N ALA A 232 10.69 -17.60 -3.85
CA ALA A 232 10.04 -18.90 -3.62
C ALA A 232 10.00 -19.39 -2.16
N GLY A 233 10.96 -19.00 -1.32
CA GLY A 233 10.99 -19.35 0.10
C GLY A 233 10.24 -18.40 1.05
N ARG A 234 9.50 -17.41 0.53
CA ARG A 234 8.73 -16.42 1.31
C ARG A 234 7.39 -16.13 0.63
N PRO A 235 6.31 -16.78 1.08
CA PRO A 235 5.03 -16.71 0.38
C PRO A 235 4.32 -15.36 0.57
N SER A 236 4.49 -14.68 1.72
CA SER A 236 3.98 -13.31 1.94
C SER A 236 4.60 -12.30 0.97
N ASP A 237 5.94 -12.30 0.89
CA ASP A 237 6.71 -11.44 -0.03
C ASP A 237 6.35 -11.74 -1.51
N CYS A 238 6.09 -13.01 -1.85
CA CYS A 238 5.61 -13.40 -3.18
C CYS A 238 4.22 -12.83 -3.48
N ALA A 239 3.28 -12.95 -2.54
CA ALA A 239 1.93 -12.42 -2.70
C ALA A 239 1.95 -10.91 -2.94
N GLU A 240 2.70 -10.16 -2.13
CA GLU A 240 2.89 -8.72 -2.31
C GLU A 240 3.48 -8.39 -3.69
N PHE A 241 4.47 -9.16 -4.16
CA PHE A 241 5.07 -8.96 -5.48
C PHE A 241 4.09 -9.20 -6.62
N VAL A 242 3.31 -10.29 -6.56
CA VAL A 242 2.30 -10.63 -7.60
C VAL A 242 1.22 -9.56 -7.66
N VAL A 243 0.72 -9.10 -6.51
CA VAL A 243 -0.28 -8.03 -6.42
C VAL A 243 0.26 -6.73 -7.02
N ALA A 244 1.47 -6.32 -6.65
CA ALA A 244 2.07 -5.12 -7.19
C ALA A 244 2.31 -5.20 -8.72
N CYS A 245 2.67 -6.38 -9.25
CA CYS A 245 2.77 -6.59 -10.69
C CYS A 245 1.41 -6.51 -11.39
N ALA A 246 0.33 -6.99 -10.75
CA ALA A 246 -1.02 -6.86 -11.27
C ALA A 246 -1.46 -5.39 -11.36
N ASP A 247 -1.19 -4.59 -10.34
CA ASP A 247 -1.51 -3.16 -10.33
C ASP A 247 -0.77 -2.40 -11.45
N ILE A 248 0.51 -2.74 -11.67
CA ILE A 248 1.30 -2.18 -12.79
C ILE A 248 0.67 -2.54 -14.14
N LEU A 249 0.18 -3.77 -14.30
CA LEU A 249 -0.51 -4.16 -15.52
C LEU A 249 -1.84 -3.46 -15.71
N GLN A 250 -2.66 -3.34 -14.67
CA GLN A 250 -3.94 -2.66 -14.76
C GLN A 250 -3.74 -1.20 -15.20
N ALA A 251 -2.72 -0.52 -14.66
CA ALA A 251 -2.36 0.83 -15.10
C ALA A 251 -1.90 0.88 -16.57
N ALA A 252 -1.18 -0.13 -17.05
CA ALA A 252 -0.73 -0.23 -18.44
C ALA A 252 -1.82 -0.69 -19.42
N ALA A 253 -2.81 -1.47 -18.94
CA ALA A 253 -3.90 -2.05 -19.73
C ALA A 253 -4.74 -0.98 -20.44
N VAL A 254 -4.92 0.17 -19.79
CA VAL A 254 -5.70 1.30 -20.31
C VAL A 254 -5.23 1.73 -21.70
N LYS A 255 -3.93 1.63 -21.97
CA LYS A 255 -3.33 2.10 -23.24
C LYS A 255 -2.80 0.98 -24.12
N TRP A 256 -2.34 -0.13 -23.54
CA TRP A 256 -1.52 -1.12 -24.26
C TRP A 256 -2.11 -2.53 -24.30
N SER A 257 -3.40 -2.70 -23.95
CA SER A 257 -4.09 -4.00 -23.89
C SER A 257 -4.03 -4.80 -25.19
N GLN A 258 -3.92 -4.14 -26.35
CA GLN A 258 -3.91 -4.79 -27.65
C GLN A 258 -2.55 -5.39 -28.03
N THR A 259 -1.45 -5.00 -27.37
CA THR A 259 -0.11 -5.46 -27.74
C THR A 259 0.13 -6.92 -27.34
N GLU A 260 0.69 -7.73 -28.25
CA GLU A 260 0.96 -9.16 -28.00
C GLU A 260 1.85 -9.38 -26.77
N GLY A 261 2.92 -8.60 -26.64
CA GLY A 261 3.80 -8.68 -25.47
C GLY A 261 3.13 -8.35 -24.13
N PHE A 262 2.04 -7.56 -24.14
CA PHE A 262 1.24 -7.30 -22.94
C PHE A 262 0.38 -8.51 -22.58
N LYS A 263 -0.26 -9.16 -23.57
CA LYS A 263 -1.04 -10.39 -23.38
C LYS A 263 -0.17 -11.51 -22.83
N ASP A 264 1.03 -11.69 -23.38
CA ASP A 264 2.03 -12.65 -22.88
C ASP A 264 2.43 -12.40 -21.43
N PHE A 265 2.60 -11.13 -21.05
CA PHE A 265 2.95 -10.78 -19.67
C PHE A 265 1.77 -11.03 -18.72
N ALA A 266 0.54 -10.70 -19.14
CA ALA A 266 -0.67 -11.00 -18.39
C ALA A 266 -0.87 -12.51 -18.21
N GLU A 267 -0.61 -13.31 -19.25
CA GLU A 267 -0.65 -14.77 -19.17
C GLU A 267 0.42 -15.32 -18.21
N ALA A 268 1.64 -14.79 -18.27
CA ALA A 268 2.70 -15.18 -17.32
C ALA A 268 2.34 -14.84 -15.87
N LEU A 269 1.67 -13.70 -15.63
CA LEU A 269 1.17 -13.33 -14.29
C LEU A 269 0.04 -14.26 -13.85
N ARG A 270 -0.88 -14.59 -14.76
CA ARG A 270 -1.99 -15.54 -14.52
C ARG A 270 -1.46 -16.92 -14.13
N GLN A 271 -0.51 -17.48 -14.91
CA GLN A 271 0.14 -18.75 -14.59
C GLN A 271 0.85 -18.68 -13.23
N ALA A 272 1.60 -17.60 -12.99
CA ALA A 272 2.29 -17.41 -11.71
C ALA A 272 1.36 -17.32 -10.50
N ALA A 273 0.19 -16.68 -10.67
CA ALA A 273 -0.86 -16.61 -9.66
C ALA A 273 -1.51 -17.99 -9.49
N ALA A 274 -1.84 -18.68 -10.58
CA ALA A 274 -2.46 -20.00 -10.56
C ALA A 274 -1.62 -21.04 -9.81
N ASP A 275 -0.31 -21.05 -10.04
CA ASP A 275 0.68 -21.91 -9.39
C ASP A 275 0.84 -21.62 -7.89
N ARG A 276 0.43 -20.43 -7.41
CA ARG A 276 0.68 -19.97 -6.04
C ARG A 276 -0.59 -19.76 -5.23
N ARG A 277 -1.72 -20.30 -5.71
CA ARG A 277 -2.99 -20.27 -4.98
C ARG A 277 -2.92 -21.18 -3.76
N PRO A 278 -3.15 -20.65 -2.54
CA PRO A 278 -3.40 -21.51 -1.39
C PRO A 278 -4.62 -22.39 -1.66
N GLY A 279 -4.58 -23.68 -1.32
CA GLY A 279 -5.74 -24.60 -1.39
C GLY A 279 -6.03 -25.29 -2.73
N ALA A 280 -5.46 -24.84 -3.86
CA ALA A 280 -5.69 -25.43 -5.19
C ALA A 280 -4.39 -25.88 -5.88
N LEU A 281 -3.45 -26.44 -5.11
CA LEU A 281 -2.14 -26.84 -5.62
C LEU A 281 -2.22 -28.26 -6.19
N GLY A 282 -2.27 -28.34 -7.52
CA GLY A 282 -2.04 -29.58 -8.27
C GLY A 282 -0.61 -30.10 -8.10
N ALA A 283 -0.42 -31.38 -8.44
CA ALA A 283 0.73 -32.25 -8.17
C ALA A 283 2.12 -31.83 -8.72
N SER A 284 2.30 -30.59 -9.22
CA SER A 284 3.53 -30.14 -9.88
C SER A 284 4.47 -29.28 -9.03
N ILE A 285 4.12 -29.01 -7.76
CA ILE A 285 4.90 -28.15 -6.87
C ILE A 285 5.38 -28.96 -5.65
N GLU A 286 6.64 -28.79 -5.27
CA GLU A 286 7.26 -29.46 -4.13
C GLU A 286 6.42 -29.27 -2.85
N GLU A 287 6.23 -30.36 -2.10
CA GLU A 287 5.46 -30.44 -0.84
C GLU A 287 5.87 -29.38 0.20
N SER A 288 7.13 -28.94 0.15
CA SER A 288 7.71 -27.88 0.98
C SER A 288 7.11 -26.49 0.73
N VAL A 289 6.72 -26.20 -0.52
CA VAL A 289 6.09 -24.93 -0.92
C VAL A 289 4.62 -24.97 -0.51
N VAL A 290 3.95 -26.11 -0.66
CA VAL A 290 2.55 -26.30 -0.25
C VAL A 290 2.37 -26.02 1.25
N ALA A 291 3.28 -26.51 2.09
CA ALA A 291 3.30 -26.22 3.52
C ALA A 291 3.50 -24.73 3.81
N ALA A 292 4.41 -24.06 3.08
CA ALA A 292 4.67 -22.63 3.27
C ALA A 292 3.46 -21.75 2.93
N TRP A 293 2.68 -22.07 1.90
CA TRP A 293 1.47 -21.31 1.53
C TRP A 293 0.28 -21.59 2.46
N SER A 294 0.33 -22.67 3.24
CA SER A 294 -0.68 -22.97 4.26
C SER A 294 -0.64 -21.99 5.45
N GLU A 295 0.54 -21.55 5.86
CA GLU A 295 0.76 -20.62 6.99
C GLU A 295 0.60 -19.12 6.62
N VAL A 296 0.23 -18.83 5.38
CA VAL A 296 0.08 -17.46 4.86
C VAL A 296 -1.16 -16.78 5.41
N SER A 297 -1.02 -15.52 5.83
CA SER A 297 -2.14 -14.71 6.32
C SER A 297 -3.29 -14.65 5.33
N ASP A 298 -4.51 -14.68 5.85
CA ASP A 298 -5.73 -14.70 5.07
C ASP A 298 -5.91 -13.50 4.13
N SER A 299 -5.42 -12.33 4.54
CA SER A 299 -5.41 -11.11 3.73
C SER A 299 -4.54 -11.23 2.47
N THR A 300 -3.36 -11.85 2.60
CA THR A 300 -2.45 -12.09 1.47
C THR A 300 -2.97 -13.18 0.53
N ALA A 301 -3.63 -14.21 1.07
CA ALA A 301 -4.30 -15.23 0.27
C ALA A 301 -5.44 -14.61 -0.57
N ALA A 302 -6.30 -13.79 0.05
CA ALA A 302 -7.36 -13.08 -0.65
C ALA A 302 -6.82 -12.15 -1.75
N ALA A 303 -5.68 -11.50 -1.52
CA ALA A 303 -5.05 -10.63 -2.52
C ALA A 303 -4.55 -11.41 -3.75
N VAL A 304 -3.93 -12.59 -3.57
CA VAL A 304 -3.50 -13.44 -4.71
C VAL A 304 -4.71 -13.95 -5.50
N TRP A 305 -5.75 -14.39 -4.81
CA TRP A 305 -6.99 -14.83 -5.46
C TRP A 305 -7.65 -13.68 -6.25
N ARG A 306 -7.61 -12.45 -5.72
CA ARG A 306 -8.09 -11.26 -6.43
C ARG A 306 -7.34 -11.00 -7.73
N VAL A 307 -6.02 -11.12 -7.70
CA VAL A 307 -5.21 -11.01 -8.92
C VAL A 307 -5.59 -12.09 -9.91
N TRP A 308 -5.76 -13.33 -9.46
CA TRP A 308 -6.12 -14.44 -10.34
C TRP A 308 -7.47 -14.21 -11.02
N TRP A 309 -8.57 -14.00 -10.27
CA TRP A 309 -9.88 -13.89 -10.89
C TRP A 309 -10.05 -12.63 -11.75
N THR A 310 -9.33 -11.53 -11.45
CA THR A 310 -9.37 -10.33 -12.30
C THR A 310 -8.72 -10.60 -13.66
N GLN A 311 -7.66 -11.41 -13.70
CA GLN A 311 -7.07 -11.86 -14.97
C GLN A 311 -7.95 -12.88 -15.69
N GLU A 312 -8.63 -13.78 -14.97
CA GLU A 312 -9.61 -14.71 -15.56
C GLU A 312 -10.76 -13.97 -16.24
N ARG A 313 -11.28 -12.92 -15.60
CA ARG A 313 -12.32 -12.08 -16.21
C ARG A 313 -11.86 -11.37 -17.47
N ASN A 314 -10.62 -10.90 -17.51
CA ASN A 314 -10.06 -10.29 -18.72
C ASN A 314 -9.97 -11.29 -19.89
N THR A 315 -9.91 -12.59 -19.62
CA THR A 315 -9.92 -13.65 -20.64
C THR A 315 -11.32 -14.13 -21.03
N GLY A 316 -12.38 -13.57 -20.42
CA GLY A 316 -13.77 -13.93 -20.71
C GLY A 316 -14.33 -15.12 -19.90
N VAL A 317 -13.69 -15.48 -18.79
CA VAL A 317 -14.18 -16.55 -17.89
C VAL A 317 -15.37 -16.02 -17.07
N THR A 318 -16.44 -16.82 -16.99
CA THR A 318 -17.66 -16.47 -16.26
C THR A 318 -17.48 -16.60 -14.75
N TRP A 319 -18.28 -15.85 -13.98
CA TRP A 319 -18.23 -15.85 -12.51
C TRP A 319 -18.53 -17.22 -11.88
N THR A 320 -19.30 -18.08 -12.54
CA THR A 320 -19.61 -19.44 -12.09
C THR A 320 -18.37 -20.34 -12.08
N GLN A 321 -17.49 -20.20 -13.08
CA GLN A 321 -16.24 -20.97 -13.14
C GLN A 321 -15.24 -20.50 -12.08
N VAL A 322 -15.17 -19.18 -11.86
CA VAL A 322 -14.33 -18.58 -10.80
C VAL A 322 -14.78 -19.03 -9.41
N THR A 323 -16.08 -18.97 -9.13
CA THR A 323 -16.63 -19.36 -7.83
C THR A 323 -16.52 -20.85 -7.55
N ALA A 324 -16.63 -21.71 -8.57
CA ALA A 324 -16.35 -23.14 -8.44
C ALA A 324 -14.89 -23.41 -8.02
N ALA A 325 -13.92 -22.70 -8.60
CA ALA A 325 -12.51 -22.82 -8.24
C ALA A 325 -12.23 -22.32 -6.81
N VAL A 326 -12.95 -21.30 -6.36
CA VAL A 326 -12.78 -20.71 -5.01
C VAL A 326 -13.45 -21.57 -3.95
N ALA A 327 -14.60 -22.17 -4.26
CA ALA A 327 -15.28 -23.12 -3.39
C ALA A 327 -14.38 -24.31 -3.02
N ALA A 328 -13.43 -24.69 -3.87
CA ALA A 328 -12.47 -25.76 -3.62
C ALA A 328 -11.29 -25.36 -2.70
N CYS A 329 -11.11 -24.07 -2.39
CA CYS A 329 -9.95 -23.53 -1.68
C CYS A 329 -10.01 -23.74 -0.14
N GLY A 330 -11.21 -23.84 0.43
CA GLY A 330 -11.40 -24.10 1.87
C GLY A 330 -10.98 -22.97 2.81
N ARG A 331 -10.84 -21.72 2.34
CA ARG A 331 -10.46 -20.56 3.18
C ARG A 331 -11.56 -19.49 3.21
N GLY A 332 -12.10 -19.22 4.39
CA GLY A 332 -13.21 -18.29 4.57
C GLY A 332 -12.94 -16.85 4.14
N ALA A 333 -11.74 -16.33 4.37
CA ALA A 333 -11.42 -14.95 3.97
C ALA A 333 -11.37 -14.71 2.45
N VAL A 334 -11.09 -15.75 1.67
CA VAL A 334 -11.14 -15.66 0.20
C VAL A 334 -12.60 -15.67 -0.26
N ILE A 335 -13.41 -16.51 0.38
CA ILE A 335 -14.84 -16.65 0.14
C ILE A 335 -15.58 -15.34 0.47
N SER A 336 -15.27 -14.69 1.59
CA SER A 336 -15.86 -13.40 1.97
C SER A 336 -15.48 -12.28 0.99
N HIS A 337 -14.21 -12.19 0.59
CA HIS A 337 -13.75 -11.15 -0.33
C HIS A 337 -14.43 -11.28 -1.71
N ILE A 338 -14.66 -12.49 -2.20
CA ILE A 338 -15.43 -12.70 -3.45
C ILE A 338 -16.89 -12.34 -3.27
N ALA A 339 -17.50 -12.73 -2.14
CA ALA A 339 -18.88 -12.40 -1.84
C ALA A 339 -19.13 -10.89 -1.90
N GLU A 340 -18.24 -10.10 -1.30
CA GLU A 340 -18.32 -8.64 -1.34
C GLU A 340 -18.17 -8.08 -2.76
N VAL A 341 -17.28 -8.66 -3.56
CA VAL A 341 -17.06 -8.22 -4.96
C VAL A 341 -18.29 -8.53 -5.81
N LEU A 342 -18.84 -9.75 -5.70
CA LEU A 342 -20.06 -10.15 -6.38
C LEU A 342 -21.27 -9.33 -5.94
N ALA A 343 -21.39 -9.01 -4.65
CA ALA A 343 -22.44 -8.13 -4.13
C ALA A 343 -22.34 -6.72 -4.72
N LYS A 344 -21.12 -6.15 -4.81
CA LYS A 344 -20.89 -4.86 -5.47
C LYS A 344 -21.23 -4.90 -6.96
N GLU A 345 -21.00 -6.01 -7.63
CA GLU A 345 -21.36 -6.16 -9.05
C GLU A 345 -22.87 -6.36 -9.27
N MET A 346 -23.57 -7.03 -8.35
CA MET A 346 -25.04 -7.11 -8.40
C MET A 346 -25.73 -5.75 -8.25
N THR A 347 -25.11 -4.77 -7.59
CA THR A 347 -25.67 -3.40 -7.50
C THR A 347 -25.48 -2.58 -8.78
N LYS A 348 -24.64 -3.03 -9.71
CA LYS A 348 -24.46 -2.37 -11.02
C LYS A 348 -25.39 -3.07 -12.01
N ASP A 349 -26.58 -2.54 -12.22
CA ASP A 349 -27.58 -3.11 -13.12
C ASP A 349 -26.97 -3.39 -14.52
N GLY A 350 -26.79 -4.66 -14.87
CA GLY A 350 -26.20 -5.14 -16.12
C GLY A 350 -26.35 -6.66 -16.30
N PRO A 351 -26.08 -7.23 -17.49
CA PRO A 351 -26.21 -8.68 -17.76
C PRO A 351 -25.30 -9.54 -16.85
N ASP A 352 -24.20 -8.96 -16.38
CA ASP A 352 -23.29 -9.56 -15.40
C ASP A 352 -23.93 -9.74 -14.00
N ALA A 353 -25.05 -9.06 -13.70
CA ALA A 353 -25.71 -9.13 -12.39
C ALA A 353 -26.42 -10.47 -12.16
N ASP A 354 -27.06 -11.03 -13.19
CA ASP A 354 -27.70 -12.35 -13.11
C ASP A 354 -26.66 -13.47 -13.00
N GLU A 355 -25.54 -13.35 -13.72
CA GLU A 355 -24.40 -14.25 -13.59
C GLU A 355 -23.78 -14.19 -12.20
N SER A 356 -23.59 -12.99 -11.65
CA SER A 356 -23.06 -12.76 -10.31
C SER A 356 -23.98 -13.35 -9.22
N GLY A 357 -25.30 -13.22 -9.40
CA GLY A 357 -26.28 -13.85 -8.52
C GLY A 357 -26.25 -15.38 -8.56
N SER A 358 -26.05 -15.97 -9.75
CA SER A 358 -25.90 -17.42 -9.89
C SER A 358 -24.60 -17.95 -9.26
N ALA A 359 -23.51 -17.17 -9.36
CA ALA A 359 -22.21 -17.49 -8.79
C ALA A 359 -22.23 -17.40 -7.24
N LEU A 360 -22.96 -16.44 -6.68
CA LEU A 360 -23.20 -16.35 -5.24
C LEU A 360 -23.99 -17.55 -4.69
N LEU A 361 -24.97 -18.05 -5.44
CA LEU A 361 -25.71 -19.26 -5.07
C LEU A 361 -24.81 -20.50 -5.06
N GLN A 362 -23.92 -20.64 -6.05
CA GLN A 362 -22.96 -21.74 -6.09
C GLN A 362 -21.99 -21.67 -4.90
N LEU A 363 -21.50 -20.48 -4.58
CA LEU A 363 -20.57 -20.28 -3.47
C LEU A 363 -21.25 -20.49 -2.10
N ALA A 364 -22.53 -20.13 -1.96
CA ALA A 364 -23.32 -20.44 -0.77
C ALA A 364 -23.64 -21.94 -0.62
N SER A 365 -23.72 -22.68 -1.72
CA SER A 365 -23.95 -24.12 -1.68
C SER A 365 -22.71 -24.94 -1.28
N ALA A 366 -21.52 -24.34 -1.32
CA ALA A 366 -20.25 -25.00 -1.05
C ALA A 366 -20.04 -25.32 0.44
N PRO A 367 -19.50 -26.51 0.80
CA PRO A 367 -19.28 -26.89 2.20
C PRO A 367 -18.24 -26.00 2.90
N ALA A 368 -17.23 -25.53 2.16
CA ALA A 368 -16.18 -24.63 2.64
C ALA A 368 -16.71 -23.28 3.17
N ALA A 369 -17.92 -22.86 2.76
CA ALA A 369 -18.54 -21.62 3.23
C ALA A 369 -19.04 -21.72 4.68
N ALA A 370 -19.26 -22.93 5.21
CA ALA A 370 -19.76 -23.18 6.56
C ALA A 370 -18.63 -23.48 7.57
N GLU A 371 -17.38 -23.56 7.13
CA GLU A 371 -16.21 -23.90 7.96
C GLU A 371 -15.67 -22.70 8.74
N ASP A 372 -15.79 -21.47 8.22
CA ASP A 372 -15.37 -20.23 8.90
C ASP A 372 -16.59 -19.36 9.26
N PRO A 373 -16.78 -18.97 10.53
CA PRO A 373 -17.98 -18.23 10.97
C PRO A 373 -18.06 -16.80 10.42
N ASP A 374 -16.92 -16.11 10.30
CA ASP A 374 -16.88 -14.74 9.75
C ASP A 374 -17.17 -14.72 8.24
N ALA A 375 -16.72 -15.75 7.52
CA ALA A 375 -17.02 -15.91 6.11
C ALA A 375 -18.51 -16.21 5.88
N ALA A 376 -19.08 -17.11 6.67
CA ALA A 376 -20.51 -17.41 6.64
C ALA A 376 -21.35 -16.14 6.92
N LEU A 377 -20.99 -15.33 7.91
CA LEU A 377 -21.69 -14.08 8.21
C LEU A 377 -21.62 -13.07 7.06
N SER A 378 -20.44 -12.87 6.47
CA SER A 378 -20.28 -11.96 5.32
C SER A 378 -21.10 -12.41 4.11
N LEU A 379 -21.20 -13.72 3.88
CA LEU A 379 -22.04 -14.30 2.83
C LEU A 379 -23.52 -14.08 3.10
N LEU A 380 -23.96 -14.29 4.34
CA LEU A 380 -25.34 -14.04 4.75
C LEU A 380 -25.72 -12.56 4.58
N GLU A 381 -24.84 -11.63 4.95
CA GLU A 381 -25.05 -10.19 4.71
C GLU A 381 -25.16 -9.87 3.22
N CYS A 382 -24.26 -10.42 2.38
CA CYS A 382 -24.29 -10.23 0.92
C CYS A 382 -25.56 -10.82 0.28
N LEU A 383 -25.98 -12.01 0.71
CA LEU A 383 -27.20 -12.65 0.24
C LEU A 383 -28.44 -11.86 0.67
N SER A 384 -28.45 -11.27 1.88
CA SER A 384 -29.56 -10.46 2.38
C SER A 384 -29.79 -9.18 1.56
N GLY A 385 -28.70 -8.53 1.12
CA GLY A 385 -28.77 -7.37 0.23
C GLY A 385 -29.30 -7.69 -1.17
N GLY A 386 -29.15 -8.94 -1.64
CA GLY A 386 -29.62 -9.40 -2.96
C GLY A 386 -31.08 -9.85 -3.01
N ILE A 387 -31.77 -9.92 -1.87
CA ILE A 387 -33.16 -10.43 -1.76
C ILE A 387 -34.18 -9.59 -2.57
N GLY A 388 -33.83 -8.34 -2.93
CA GLY A 388 -34.68 -7.44 -3.72
C GLY A 388 -34.75 -7.73 -5.24
N SER A 389 -33.90 -8.60 -5.78
CA SER A 389 -33.83 -8.91 -7.22
C SER A 389 -34.69 -10.13 -7.63
N ALA A 390 -34.97 -10.31 -8.93
CA ALA A 390 -35.83 -11.35 -9.51
C ALA A 390 -35.47 -12.81 -9.13
N SER A 391 -34.24 -13.05 -8.66
CA SER A 391 -33.74 -14.33 -8.13
C SER A 391 -34.06 -14.58 -6.63
N GLY A 392 -34.77 -13.65 -5.97
CA GLY A 392 -34.93 -13.59 -4.52
C GLY A 392 -35.48 -14.86 -3.84
N LYS A 393 -36.29 -15.69 -4.53
CA LYS A 393 -36.77 -16.97 -3.95
C LYS A 393 -35.66 -18.01 -3.81
N LYS A 394 -34.78 -18.14 -4.82
CA LYS A 394 -33.65 -19.08 -4.77
C LYS A 394 -32.58 -18.60 -3.79
N MET A 395 -32.36 -17.28 -3.74
CA MET A 395 -31.43 -16.65 -2.81
C MET A 395 -31.88 -16.80 -1.35
N LYS A 396 -33.17 -16.66 -1.05
CA LYS A 396 -33.74 -16.97 0.27
C LYS A 396 -33.61 -18.44 0.67
N ALA A 397 -33.78 -19.37 -0.27
CA ALA A 397 -33.60 -20.80 0.01
C ALA A 397 -32.13 -21.12 0.34
N ALA A 398 -31.20 -20.62 -0.46
CA ALA A 398 -29.76 -20.77 -0.21
C ALA A 398 -29.30 -20.10 1.09
N TYR A 399 -29.87 -18.93 1.42
CA TYR A 399 -29.62 -18.24 2.69
C TYR A 399 -29.99 -19.13 3.89
N ARG A 400 -31.18 -19.75 3.86
CA ARG A 400 -31.65 -20.63 4.95
C ARG A 400 -30.81 -21.90 5.07
N GLU A 401 -30.44 -22.49 3.94
CA GLU A 401 -29.62 -23.70 3.92
C GLU A 401 -28.20 -23.45 4.45
N LEU A 402 -27.56 -22.34 4.07
CA LEU A 402 -26.24 -21.95 4.58
C LEU A 402 -26.30 -21.60 6.07
N LEU A 403 -27.37 -20.93 6.50
CA LEU A 403 -27.59 -20.57 7.90
C LEU A 403 -27.83 -21.82 8.78
N GLN A 404 -28.53 -22.84 8.28
CA GLN A 404 -28.66 -24.13 8.98
C GLN A 404 -27.31 -24.84 9.10
N ARG A 405 -26.58 -24.99 7.99
CA ARG A 405 -25.26 -25.65 7.98
C ARG A 405 -24.25 -24.96 8.89
N SER A 406 -24.18 -23.63 8.87
CA SER A 406 -23.26 -22.86 9.71
C SER A 406 -23.62 -22.88 11.20
N ALA A 407 -24.92 -22.93 11.54
CA ALA A 407 -25.38 -23.10 12.91
C ALA A 407 -25.07 -24.50 13.47
N GLU A 408 -25.10 -25.53 12.62
CA GLU A 408 -24.70 -26.90 12.97
C GLU A 408 -23.19 -27.04 13.18
N THR A 409 -22.36 -26.42 12.32
CA THR A 409 -20.89 -26.48 12.43
C THR A 409 -20.35 -25.64 13.58
N HIS A 410 -20.99 -24.51 13.93
CA HIS A 410 -20.52 -23.60 15.00
C HIS A 410 -21.58 -23.35 16.10
N PRO A 411 -21.86 -24.34 16.96
CA PRO A 411 -22.89 -24.21 18.01
C PRO A 411 -22.59 -23.15 19.09
N ARG A 412 -21.33 -22.69 19.17
CA ARG A 412 -20.86 -21.70 20.15
C ARG A 412 -20.92 -20.26 19.65
N HIS A 413 -21.14 -20.03 18.35
CA HIS A 413 -21.13 -18.69 17.78
C HIS A 413 -22.52 -18.04 17.89
N LEU A 414 -22.66 -17.10 18.83
CA LEU A 414 -23.96 -16.55 19.25
C LEU A 414 -24.71 -15.81 18.13
N ARG A 415 -24.00 -15.07 17.27
CA ARG A 415 -24.62 -14.30 16.18
C ARG A 415 -25.29 -15.20 15.13
N LEU A 416 -24.66 -16.33 14.79
CA LEU A 416 -25.21 -17.29 13.84
C LEU A 416 -26.43 -18.01 14.43
N GLY A 417 -26.35 -18.39 15.71
CA GLY A 417 -27.49 -18.97 16.43
C GLY A 417 -28.68 -18.02 16.54
N LEU A 418 -28.45 -16.72 16.75
CA LEU A 418 -29.52 -15.71 16.80
C LEU A 418 -30.20 -15.52 15.45
N LEU A 419 -29.43 -15.39 14.37
CA LEU A 419 -29.98 -15.31 13.01
C LEU A 419 -30.77 -16.57 12.66
N ALA A 420 -30.25 -17.75 13.02
CA ALA A 420 -30.95 -19.01 12.83
C ALA A 420 -32.29 -19.07 13.58
N GLY A 421 -32.30 -18.60 14.82
CA GLY A 421 -33.51 -18.53 15.64
C GLY A 421 -34.56 -17.54 15.13
N GLN A 422 -34.16 -16.46 14.43
CA GLN A 422 -35.10 -15.48 13.87
C GLN A 422 -35.80 -15.98 12.59
N GLU A 423 -35.08 -16.67 11.72
CA GLU A 423 -35.60 -17.12 10.41
C GLU A 423 -36.26 -18.51 10.45
N LEU A 424 -35.79 -19.44 11.30
CA LEU A 424 -36.35 -20.81 11.39
C LEU A 424 -37.62 -20.88 12.25
N SER A 425 -37.92 -19.82 13.01
CA SER A 425 -39.07 -19.75 13.89
C SER A 425 -40.10 -18.77 13.33
N GLU A 426 -40.96 -19.25 12.44
CA GLU A 426 -42.13 -18.49 11.99
C GLU A 426 -43.17 -18.24 13.11
N GLY A 427 -42.94 -18.72 14.34
CA GLY A 427 -43.77 -18.45 15.52
C GLY A 427 -42.96 -17.92 16.72
N GLY A 428 -43.24 -16.70 17.18
CA GLY A 428 -42.44 -15.97 18.18
C GLY A 428 -42.13 -16.68 19.51
N ALA A 429 -42.83 -17.77 19.85
CA ALA A 429 -42.54 -18.59 21.03
C ALA A 429 -41.29 -19.49 20.88
N ALA A 430 -41.03 -20.02 19.68
CA ALA A 430 -39.86 -20.88 19.44
C ALA A 430 -38.57 -20.03 19.32
N ALA A 431 -38.66 -18.85 18.71
CA ALA A 431 -37.59 -17.85 18.67
C ALA A 431 -37.19 -17.40 20.09
N ALA A 432 -38.16 -17.15 20.96
CA ALA A 432 -37.91 -16.78 22.35
C ALA A 432 -37.24 -17.92 23.13
N ALA A 433 -37.62 -19.18 22.90
CA ALA A 433 -37.00 -20.34 23.52
C ALA A 433 -35.56 -20.58 23.02
N ALA A 434 -35.31 -20.43 21.71
CA ALA A 434 -33.99 -20.54 21.11
C ALA A 434 -33.07 -19.39 21.57
N ALA A 435 -33.57 -18.16 21.61
CA ALA A 435 -32.86 -17.01 22.17
C ALA A 435 -32.57 -17.18 23.66
N ALA A 436 -33.50 -17.72 24.45
CA ALA A 436 -33.28 -18.03 25.86
C ALA A 436 -32.24 -19.14 26.08
N ALA A 437 -32.19 -20.15 25.20
CA ALA A 437 -31.18 -21.21 25.25
C ALA A 437 -29.78 -20.69 24.90
N LEU A 438 -29.69 -19.76 23.95
CA LEU A 438 -28.45 -19.07 23.57
C LEU A 438 -27.97 -18.10 24.67
N LEU A 439 -28.87 -17.33 25.27
CA LEU A 439 -28.55 -16.44 26.41
C LEU A 439 -28.08 -17.22 27.63
N ARG A 440 -28.61 -18.43 27.88
CA ARG A 440 -28.11 -19.33 28.93
C ARG A 440 -26.72 -19.90 28.63
N ARG A 441 -26.36 -20.10 27.36
CA ARG A 441 -25.00 -20.51 26.95
C ARG A 441 -24.00 -19.35 26.92
N ALA A 442 -24.47 -18.12 26.69
CA ALA A 442 -23.65 -16.91 26.70
C ALA A 442 -23.22 -16.47 28.11
N ALA A 443 -23.86 -16.99 29.17
CA ALA A 443 -23.52 -16.68 30.56
C ALA A 443 -22.12 -17.17 30.98
N ASP A 444 -21.47 -18.04 30.19
CA ASP A 444 -20.18 -18.66 30.50
C ASP A 444 -18.99 -18.11 29.67
N LEU A 445 -19.13 -17.01 28.89
CA LEU A 445 -18.10 -16.55 27.92
C LEU A 445 -17.66 -15.07 28.05
N GLY A 446 -16.46 -14.77 27.54
CA GLY A 446 -15.64 -13.57 27.79
C GLY A 446 -16.02 -12.30 27.00
N ALA A 447 -15.29 -11.20 27.28
CA ALA A 447 -15.64 -9.82 26.92
C ALA A 447 -15.82 -9.52 25.41
N ASP A 448 -15.16 -10.26 24.51
CA ASP A 448 -15.26 -10.03 23.07
C ASP A 448 -16.60 -10.51 22.49
N ASP A 449 -17.19 -11.57 23.05
CA ASP A 449 -18.49 -12.11 22.63
C ASP A 449 -19.66 -11.20 23.04
N ALA A 450 -19.49 -10.45 24.14
CA ALA A 450 -20.46 -9.47 24.62
C ALA A 450 -20.56 -8.24 23.69
N ALA A 451 -19.45 -7.84 23.05
CA ALA A 451 -19.44 -6.76 22.07
C ALA A 451 -20.18 -7.14 20.78
N GLN A 452 -20.07 -8.40 20.35
CA GLN A 452 -20.79 -8.91 19.17
C GLN A 452 -22.31 -9.04 19.39
N LEU A 453 -22.73 -9.39 20.62
CA LEU A 453 -24.16 -9.41 21.00
C LEU A 453 -24.81 -8.01 20.92
N LEU A 454 -24.11 -6.97 21.36
CA LEU A 454 -24.61 -5.59 21.32
C LEU A 454 -24.87 -5.12 19.87
N LEU A 455 -23.98 -5.44 18.94
CA LEU A 455 -24.14 -5.09 17.52
C LEU A 455 -25.37 -5.78 16.88
N ALA A 456 -25.69 -7.01 17.27
CA ALA A 456 -26.86 -7.73 16.76
C ALA A 456 -28.19 -7.16 17.29
N THR A 457 -28.23 -6.71 18.54
CA THR A 457 -29.46 -6.14 19.14
C THR A 457 -29.70 -4.67 18.79
N GLY A 458 -28.66 -3.93 18.39
CA GLY A 458 -28.75 -2.49 18.10
C GLY A 458 -29.60 -2.15 16.88
N GLY A 459 -29.71 -3.06 15.89
CA GLY A 459 -30.54 -2.85 14.70
C GLY A 459 -32.04 -2.88 14.96
N ALA A 460 -32.49 -3.71 15.91
CA ALA A 460 -33.92 -3.88 16.21
C ALA A 460 -34.53 -2.73 17.04
N ALA A 461 -33.70 -1.94 17.74
CA ALA A 461 -34.18 -0.85 18.57
C ALA A 461 -34.64 0.38 17.77
N ALA A 462 -34.14 0.57 16.53
CA ALA A 462 -34.53 1.70 15.68
C ALA A 462 -35.98 1.56 15.17
N ASP A 463 -36.39 0.34 14.80
CA ASP A 463 -37.72 0.07 14.21
C ASP A 463 -38.86 0.06 15.25
N ALA A 464 -38.57 -0.16 16.53
CA ALA A 464 -39.58 -0.09 17.59
C ALA A 464 -39.91 1.35 18.04
N SER A 465 -39.02 2.32 17.75
CA SER A 465 -39.20 3.71 18.18
C SER A 465 -40.15 4.52 17.28
N SER A 466 -40.43 4.05 16.06
CA SER A 466 -41.34 4.70 15.11
C SER A 466 -42.82 4.32 15.30
N ALA A 467 -43.12 3.30 16.12
CA ALA A 467 -44.46 2.72 16.28
C ALA A 467 -45.18 3.08 17.61
N SER A 468 -44.56 3.82 18.53
CA SER A 468 -45.14 4.11 19.86
C SER A 468 -45.63 5.56 20.07
N GLY A 469 -45.64 6.39 19.02
CA GLY A 469 -45.98 7.81 19.09
C GLY A 469 -47.42 8.18 18.72
N SER A 470 -48.45 7.43 19.14
CA SER A 470 -49.85 7.88 19.01
C SER A 470 -50.81 6.98 19.77
N THR A 471 -51.10 7.29 21.04
CA THR A 471 -52.44 7.23 21.67
C THR A 471 -52.36 7.41 23.20
N ALA A 472 -53.35 8.12 23.74
CA ALA A 472 -53.74 8.20 25.15
C ALA A 472 -53.02 9.19 26.10
N ALA A 473 -53.36 10.48 25.96
CA ALA A 473 -53.47 11.40 27.09
C ALA A 473 -54.93 11.89 27.21
N LYS A 474 -55.71 11.27 28.12
CA LYS A 474 -57.02 11.79 28.54
C LYS A 474 -57.33 11.31 29.96
N GLY A 475 -57.51 12.24 30.90
CA GLY A 475 -58.23 11.98 32.14
C GLY A 475 -57.70 12.65 33.41
N ARG A 476 -58.01 13.94 33.62
CA ARG A 476 -58.23 14.48 34.98
C ARG A 476 -59.29 15.58 34.93
N LYS A 477 -60.47 15.27 35.50
CA LYS A 477 -61.52 16.22 35.90
C LYS A 477 -61.78 16.02 37.39
N GLY A 478 -62.00 17.13 38.10
CA GLY A 478 -62.46 17.25 39.48
C GLY A 478 -62.21 18.70 39.94
N THR A 479 -63.12 19.64 39.66
CA THR A 479 -64.29 20.11 40.46
C THR A 479 -63.92 21.08 41.59
N ALA A 480 -64.52 22.29 41.51
CA ALA A 480 -64.95 23.25 42.54
C ALA A 480 -64.09 23.40 43.82
N GLN A 481 -63.66 24.59 44.23
CA GLN A 481 -64.45 25.80 44.49
C GLN A 481 -63.57 27.05 44.38
#